data_AF-V9EG12-F1
#
_entry.id   AF-V9EG12-F1
#
_cell.length_a   1.000
_cell.length_b   1.000
_cell.length_c   1.000
_cell.angle_alpha   90.00
_cell.angle_beta   90.00
_cell.angle_gamma   90.00
#
_symmetry.space_group_name_H-M   'P 1'
#
loop_
_entity.id
_entity.type
_entity.pdbx_description
1 polymer ?
#
loop_
_entity_poly.entity_id
_entity_poly.type
_entity_poly.pdbx_seq_one_letter_code
_entity_poly.pdbx_strand_id
1 'polypeptide(L)'
;MANSTVIMKMNGRFLAPTVNALSALIKRESLPEHKAELSSLASRRRAWLLGEIADISKPFTYELPPSDVPEAAALTSFLRGPDSMYIIRDFTGIAQARYRVALLTRALKATGLTMTAEGRGRNSYVRLEKAVRGSPKTAIASAQGRNRTFGTHNPSW
;
A
#
# COMPACT_ATOMS: atom_id res chain seq x y z
N MET A 1 33.96 1.79 -11.01
CA MET A 1 33.30 1.63 -9.68
C MET A 1 32.01 2.48 -9.62
N ALA A 2 30.95 2.11 -10.35
CA ALA A 2 29.73 2.92 -10.45
C ALA A 2 28.42 2.18 -10.03
N ASN A 3 28.49 0.88 -9.73
CA ASN A 3 27.29 0.06 -9.52
C ASN A 3 26.78 0.02 -8.07
N SER A 4 27.61 0.40 -7.08
CA SER A 4 27.27 0.28 -5.65
C SER A 4 26.16 1.25 -5.21
N THR A 5 26.13 2.48 -5.76
CA THR A 5 25.19 3.52 -5.33
C THR A 5 23.74 3.28 -5.77
N VAL A 6 23.52 2.61 -6.89
CA VAL A 6 22.17 2.32 -7.40
C VAL A 6 21.51 1.23 -6.58
N ILE A 7 22.23 0.14 -6.29
CA ILE A 7 21.71 -0.99 -5.51
C ILE A 7 21.51 -0.59 -4.03
N MET A 8 22.34 0.32 -3.52
CA MET A 8 22.17 0.93 -2.19
C MET A 8 20.86 1.71 -2.03
N LYS A 9 20.27 2.22 -3.11
CA LYS A 9 19.00 2.98 -3.08
C LYS A 9 17.77 2.13 -3.43
N MET A 10 17.94 0.86 -3.81
CA MET A 10 16.82 -0.01 -4.16
C MET A 10 15.95 -0.35 -2.95
N ASN A 11 14.63 -0.38 -3.17
CA ASN A 11 13.66 -0.86 -2.18
C ASN A 11 13.95 -2.32 -1.81
N GLY A 12 13.81 -2.66 -0.52
CA GLY A 12 14.06 -4.01 0.01
C GLY A 12 13.29 -5.13 -0.70
N ARG A 13 12.14 -4.83 -1.31
CA ARG A 13 11.38 -5.75 -2.18
C ARG A 13 12.17 -6.24 -3.40
N PHE A 14 12.97 -5.36 -4.00
CA PHE A 14 13.73 -5.67 -5.22
C PHE A 14 15.13 -6.19 -4.94
N LEU A 15 15.52 -6.31 -3.66
CA LEU A 15 16.83 -6.84 -3.30
C LEU A 15 16.91 -8.38 -3.41
N ALA A 16 15.78 -9.09 -3.41
CA ALA A 16 15.79 -10.56 -3.44
C ALA A 16 16.44 -11.14 -4.71
N PRO A 17 16.08 -10.72 -5.94
CA PRO A 17 16.74 -11.22 -7.15
C PRO A 17 18.23 -10.90 -7.18
N THR A 18 18.62 -9.70 -6.72
CA THR A 18 20.01 -9.23 -6.70
C THR A 18 20.86 -10.04 -5.71
N VAL A 19 20.36 -10.28 -4.50
CA VAL A 19 21.04 -11.11 -3.50
C VAL A 19 21.21 -12.54 -4.02
N ASN A 20 20.17 -13.11 -4.64
CA ASN A 20 20.25 -14.47 -5.19
C ASN A 20 21.28 -14.57 -6.32
N ALA A 21 21.25 -13.64 -7.29
CA ALA A 21 22.20 -13.64 -8.40
C ALA A 21 23.64 -13.46 -7.91
N LEU A 22 23.89 -12.51 -7.01
CA LEU A 22 25.24 -12.30 -6.44
C LEU A 22 25.69 -13.49 -5.59
N SER A 23 24.79 -14.12 -4.83
CA SER A 23 25.14 -15.30 -4.03
C SER A 23 25.59 -16.48 -4.89
N ALA A 24 25.04 -16.64 -6.10
CA ALA A 24 25.45 -17.68 -7.03
C ALA A 24 26.85 -17.44 -7.64
N LEU A 25 27.31 -16.18 -7.66
CA LEU A 25 28.60 -15.78 -8.21
C LEU A 25 29.72 -15.76 -7.16
N ILE A 26 29.37 -15.62 -5.88
CA ILE A 26 30.34 -15.59 -4.78
C ILE A 26 30.67 -17.02 -4.33
N LYS A 27 31.95 -17.35 -4.45
CA LYS A 27 32.53 -18.62 -4.00
C LYS A 27 33.41 -18.41 -2.77
N ARG A 28 33.92 -19.50 -2.20
CA ARG A 28 34.78 -19.45 -1.00
C ARG A 28 36.07 -18.68 -1.27
N GLU A 29 36.55 -18.68 -2.52
CA GLU A 29 37.78 -18.04 -2.97
C GLU A 29 37.55 -16.57 -3.38
N SER A 30 36.29 -16.10 -3.42
CA SER A 30 35.99 -14.73 -3.80
C SER A 30 36.62 -13.72 -2.84
N LEU A 31 36.96 -12.57 -3.42
CA LEU A 31 37.55 -11.44 -2.71
C LEU A 31 36.71 -11.00 -1.50
N PRO A 32 37.34 -10.59 -0.39
CA PRO A 32 36.63 -10.13 0.81
C PRO A 32 35.64 -9.00 0.55
N GLU A 33 35.94 -8.11 -0.39
CA GLU A 33 35.11 -6.96 -0.75
C GLU A 33 33.77 -7.43 -1.34
N HIS A 34 33.78 -8.41 -2.25
CA HIS A 34 32.56 -8.96 -2.84
C HIS A 34 31.69 -9.64 -1.77
N LYS A 35 32.31 -10.37 -0.84
CA LYS A 35 31.61 -10.99 0.30
C LYS A 35 30.98 -9.94 1.21
N ALA A 36 31.69 -8.84 1.47
CA ALA A 36 31.19 -7.74 2.27
C ALA A 36 29.99 -7.04 1.61
N GLU A 37 30.04 -6.80 0.30
CA GLU A 37 28.92 -6.21 -0.44
C GLU A 37 27.68 -7.12 -0.41
N LEU A 38 27.83 -8.43 -0.66
CA LEU A 38 26.70 -9.37 -0.57
C LEU A 38 26.12 -9.41 0.85
N SER A 39 26.97 -9.43 1.87
CA SER A 39 26.54 -9.41 3.28
C SER A 39 25.72 -8.15 3.60
N SER A 40 26.16 -6.99 3.12
CA SER A 40 25.45 -5.72 3.28
C SER A 40 24.05 -5.76 2.61
N LEU A 41 23.98 -6.28 1.39
CA LEU A 41 22.70 -6.42 0.66
C LEU A 41 21.76 -7.42 1.33
N ALA A 42 22.27 -8.57 1.75
CA ALA A 42 21.50 -9.59 2.46
C ALA A 42 20.98 -9.04 3.80
N SER A 43 21.78 -8.28 4.53
CA SER A 43 21.39 -7.64 5.79
C SER A 43 20.27 -6.63 5.59
N ARG A 44 20.35 -5.77 4.57
CA ARG A 44 19.27 -4.84 4.22
C ARG A 44 17.98 -5.57 3.84
N ARG A 45 18.08 -6.65 3.06
CA ARG A 45 16.93 -7.50 2.70
C ARG A 45 16.27 -8.09 3.95
N ARG A 46 17.07 -8.59 4.89
CA ARG A 46 16.59 -9.16 6.15
C ARG A 46 15.91 -8.11 7.03
N ALA A 47 16.49 -6.92 7.15
CA ALA A 47 15.89 -5.81 7.89
C ALA A 47 14.52 -5.40 7.31
N TRP A 48 14.41 -5.32 5.99
CA TRP A 48 13.12 -5.08 5.32
C TRP A 48 12.11 -6.18 5.62
N LEU A 49 12.51 -7.46 5.52
CA LEU A 49 11.62 -8.60 5.81
C LEU A 49 11.12 -8.58 7.26
N LEU A 50 11.98 -8.24 8.22
CA LEU A 50 11.58 -8.09 9.61
C LEU A 50 10.57 -6.95 9.79
N GLY A 51 10.73 -5.84 9.06
CA GLY A 51 9.75 -4.76 9.01
C GLY A 51 8.40 -5.22 8.48
N GLU A 52 8.38 -5.95 7.38
CA GLU A 52 7.13 -6.50 6.81
C GLU A 52 6.48 -7.51 7.75
N ILE A 53 7.26 -8.40 8.39
CA ILE A 53 6.74 -9.35 9.38
C ILE A 53 6.15 -8.62 10.58
N ALA A 54 6.84 -7.60 11.09
CA ALA A 54 6.35 -6.80 12.21
C ALA A 54 5.04 -6.08 11.84
N ASP A 55 4.94 -5.55 10.62
CA ASP A 55 3.71 -4.93 10.12
C ASP A 55 2.57 -5.94 9.93
N ILE A 56 2.84 -7.15 9.44
CA ILE A 56 1.84 -8.24 9.33
C ILE A 56 1.42 -8.75 10.71
N SER A 57 2.33 -8.71 11.69
CA SER A 57 2.09 -9.19 13.05
C SER A 57 1.29 -8.19 13.89
N LYS A 58 1.05 -6.97 13.39
CA LYS A 58 0.17 -6.01 14.07
C LYS A 58 -1.27 -6.53 14.03
N PRO A 59 -1.89 -6.82 15.19
CA PRO A 59 -3.29 -7.22 15.21
C PRO A 59 -4.15 -6.06 14.68
N PHE A 60 -5.16 -6.39 13.88
CA PHE A 60 -6.21 -5.45 13.52
C PHE A 60 -6.88 -4.96 14.80
N THR A 61 -6.81 -3.65 15.06
CA THR A 61 -7.49 -3.02 16.20
C THR A 61 -8.38 -1.89 15.69
N TYR A 62 -9.58 -1.75 16.24
CA TYR A 62 -10.52 -0.72 15.87
C TYR A 62 -11.27 -0.20 17.09
N GLU A 63 -11.55 1.10 17.10
CA GLU A 63 -12.57 1.71 17.96
C GLU A 63 -13.94 1.63 17.26
N LEU A 64 -15.01 1.35 18.02
CA LEU A 64 -16.36 1.23 17.47
C LEU A 64 -16.79 2.55 16.83
N PRO A 65 -17.45 2.50 15.66
CA PRO A 65 -18.04 3.70 15.09
C PRO A 65 -19.07 4.28 16.06
N PRO A 66 -19.14 5.63 16.18
CA PRO A 66 -20.21 6.26 16.93
C PRO A 66 -21.57 5.91 16.30
N SER A 67 -22.61 5.87 17.14
CA SER A 67 -23.95 5.35 16.78
C SER A 67 -24.68 6.19 15.73
N ASP A 68 -24.16 7.38 15.43
CA ASP A 68 -24.64 8.34 14.43
C ASP A 68 -24.21 7.99 13.00
N VAL A 69 -23.31 7.02 12.81
CA VAL A 69 -22.94 6.54 11.48
C VAL A 69 -24.07 5.68 10.90
N PRO A 70 -24.69 6.05 9.75
CA PRO A 70 -25.63 5.18 9.05
C PRO A 70 -25.03 3.79 8.84
N GLU A 71 -25.81 2.72 9.08
CA GLU A 71 -25.37 1.32 8.97
C GLU A 71 -24.28 0.90 9.99
N ALA A 72 -24.13 1.61 11.11
CA ALA A 72 -23.16 1.29 12.16
C ALA A 72 -23.22 -0.19 12.62
N ALA A 73 -24.39 -0.81 12.66
CA ALA A 73 -24.54 -2.22 13.05
C ALA A 73 -23.92 -3.19 12.04
N ALA A 74 -24.15 -2.99 10.74
CA ALA A 74 -23.58 -3.82 9.68
C ALA A 74 -22.06 -3.63 9.60
N LEU A 75 -21.61 -2.38 9.68
CA LEU A 75 -20.19 -2.03 9.73
C LEU A 75 -19.50 -2.63 10.97
N THR A 76 -20.13 -2.57 12.15
CA THR A 76 -19.61 -3.18 13.37
C THR A 76 -19.52 -4.70 13.25
N SER A 77 -20.55 -5.32 12.67
CA SER A 77 -20.57 -6.76 12.42
C SER A 77 -19.45 -7.17 11.47
N PHE A 78 -19.23 -6.38 10.41
CA PHE A 78 -18.07 -6.55 9.53
C PHE A 78 -16.77 -6.43 10.32
N LEU A 79 -16.55 -5.35 11.09
CA LEU A 79 -15.30 -5.12 11.83
C LEU A 79 -14.98 -6.24 12.82
N ARG A 80 -16.01 -6.83 13.47
CA ARG A 80 -15.90 -7.99 14.37
C ARG A 80 -15.77 -9.33 13.65
N GLY A 81 -16.35 -9.42 12.46
CA GLY A 81 -16.49 -10.67 11.72
C GLY A 81 -15.19 -11.15 11.08
N PRO A 82 -15.19 -12.40 10.57
CA PRO A 82 -14.04 -12.98 9.89
C PRO A 82 -13.79 -12.37 8.49
N ASP A 83 -14.78 -11.67 7.94
CA ASP A 83 -14.71 -11.13 6.59
C ASP A 83 -13.59 -10.10 6.46
N SER A 84 -12.83 -10.23 5.38
CA SER A 84 -11.72 -9.32 5.04
C SER A 84 -12.15 -8.14 4.19
N MET A 85 -13.31 -8.22 3.52
CA MET A 85 -13.81 -7.20 2.60
C MET A 85 -15.29 -6.90 2.86
N TYR A 86 -15.65 -5.62 2.79
CA TYR A 86 -17.04 -5.15 2.85
C TYR A 86 -17.27 -4.03 1.83
N ILE A 87 -18.44 -4.01 1.20
CA ILE A 87 -18.78 -3.04 0.15
C ILE A 87 -20.06 -2.33 0.53
N ILE A 88 -19.99 -1.00 0.60
CA ILE A 88 -21.15 -0.12 0.72
C ILE A 88 -21.50 0.35 -0.69
N ARG A 89 -22.75 0.18 -1.11
CA ARG A 89 -23.21 0.46 -2.48
C ARG A 89 -24.15 1.67 -2.50
N ASP A 90 -24.81 1.86 -3.64
CA ASP A 90 -25.94 2.78 -3.83
C ASP A 90 -25.59 4.27 -3.73
N PHE A 91 -24.34 4.62 -4.04
CA PHE A 91 -23.95 6.01 -4.21
C PHE A 91 -24.35 6.52 -5.60
N THR A 92 -24.96 7.71 -5.62
CA THR A 92 -25.36 8.39 -6.86
C THR A 92 -24.18 8.83 -7.73
N GLY A 93 -22.99 8.92 -7.15
CA GLY A 93 -21.75 9.26 -7.86
C GLY A 93 -20.51 9.10 -6.98
N ILE A 94 -19.35 9.00 -7.65
CA ILE A 94 -18.05 8.78 -6.98
C ILE A 94 -17.70 9.87 -5.96
N ALA A 95 -18.23 11.08 -6.12
CA ALA A 95 -18.08 12.16 -5.15
C ALA A 95 -18.72 11.80 -3.80
N GLN A 96 -19.91 11.19 -3.81
CA GLN A 96 -20.61 10.76 -2.59
C GLN A 96 -19.88 9.58 -1.93
N ALA A 97 -19.40 8.62 -2.72
CA ALA A 97 -18.57 7.51 -2.22
C ALA A 97 -17.27 8.04 -1.57
N ARG A 98 -16.58 9.02 -2.19
CA ARG A 98 -15.39 9.66 -1.61
C ARG A 98 -15.69 10.42 -0.32
N TYR A 99 -16.80 11.14 -0.28
CA TYR A 99 -17.26 11.81 0.94
C TYR A 99 -17.49 10.80 2.07
N ARG A 100 -18.12 9.67 1.75
CA ARG A 100 -18.34 8.59 2.72
C ARG A 100 -17.02 7.99 3.24
N VAL A 101 -16.03 7.76 2.37
CA VAL A 101 -14.68 7.34 2.81
C VAL A 101 -14.11 8.36 3.78
N ALA A 102 -14.15 9.65 3.46
CA ALA A 102 -13.60 10.68 4.35
C ALA A 102 -14.30 10.72 5.72
N LEU A 103 -15.61 10.54 5.77
CA LEU A 103 -16.38 10.46 7.01
C LEU A 103 -15.99 9.24 7.83
N LEU A 104 -15.97 8.05 7.21
CA LEU A 104 -15.60 6.81 7.87
C LEU A 104 -14.16 6.82 8.37
N THR A 105 -13.21 7.38 7.61
CA THR A 105 -11.80 7.54 8.04
C THR A 105 -11.66 8.43 9.28
N ARG A 106 -12.53 9.44 9.43
CA ARG A 106 -12.53 10.31 10.62
C ARG A 106 -13.19 9.64 11.82
N ALA A 107 -14.28 8.91 11.59
CA ALA A 107 -15.07 8.28 12.64
C ALA A 107 -14.46 6.96 13.16
N LEU A 108 -13.80 6.20 12.28
CA LEU A 108 -13.19 4.92 12.60
C LEU A 108 -11.69 5.08 12.86
N LYS A 109 -11.27 4.85 14.10
CA LYS A 109 -9.85 4.62 14.39
C LYS A 109 -9.56 3.13 14.24
N ALA A 110 -9.25 2.70 13.02
CA ALA A 110 -8.90 1.32 12.75
C ALA A 110 -7.48 1.21 12.17
N THR A 111 -6.62 0.43 12.82
CA THR A 111 -5.30 0.08 12.27
C THR A 111 -5.42 -1.15 11.38
N GLY A 112 -4.83 -1.07 10.19
CA GLY A 112 -4.96 -2.14 9.20
C GLY A 112 -6.31 -2.18 8.49
N LEU A 113 -7.07 -1.07 8.45
CA LEU A 113 -8.25 -0.94 7.59
C LEU A 113 -7.93 0.00 6.41
N THR A 114 -8.19 -0.45 5.19
CA THR A 114 -8.11 0.37 3.98
C THR A 114 -9.52 0.66 3.49
N MET A 115 -9.78 1.91 3.09
CA MET A 115 -11.08 2.35 2.57
C MET A 115 -10.87 3.09 1.25
N THR A 116 -11.49 2.60 0.18
CA THR A 116 -11.40 3.19 -1.15
C THR A 116 -12.78 3.46 -1.73
N ALA A 117 -12.89 4.57 -2.45
CA ALA A 117 -14.08 4.86 -3.26
C ALA A 117 -13.79 4.43 -4.70
N GLU A 118 -14.63 3.57 -5.23
CA GLU A 118 -14.45 2.92 -6.54
C GLU A 118 -15.73 3.03 -7.38
N GLY A 119 -15.63 2.69 -8.66
CA GLY A 119 -16.75 2.72 -9.60
C GLY A 119 -16.97 4.06 -10.31
N ARG A 120 -18.06 4.15 -11.07
CA ARG A 120 -18.45 5.33 -11.88
C ARG A 120 -19.95 5.52 -11.89
N GLY A 121 -20.40 6.78 -11.92
CA GLY A 121 -21.82 7.15 -11.93
C GLY A 121 -22.58 6.49 -10.78
N ARG A 122 -23.77 5.94 -11.08
CA ARG A 122 -24.63 5.24 -10.12
C ARG A 122 -24.09 3.88 -9.64
N ASN A 123 -23.00 3.40 -10.23
CA ASN A 123 -22.29 2.19 -9.80
C ASN A 123 -21.09 2.52 -8.91
N SER A 124 -21.07 3.69 -8.28
CA SER A 124 -20.02 4.04 -7.32
C SER A 124 -20.27 3.36 -5.97
N TYR A 125 -19.19 2.94 -5.32
CA TYR A 125 -19.22 2.19 -4.07
C TYR A 125 -18.02 2.53 -3.19
N VAL A 126 -18.13 2.20 -1.91
CA VAL A 126 -17.01 2.23 -0.96
C VAL A 126 -16.62 0.80 -0.64
N ARG A 127 -15.35 0.49 -0.81
CA ARG A 127 -14.74 -0.80 -0.48
C ARG A 127 -13.92 -0.63 0.80
N LEU A 128 -14.16 -1.51 1.76
CA LEU A 128 -13.42 -1.59 3.01
C LEU A 128 -12.67 -2.92 3.03
N GLU A 129 -11.38 -2.88 3.31
CA GLU A 129 -10.52 -4.07 3.37
C GLU A 129 -9.72 -4.09 4.66
N LYS A 130 -9.83 -5.17 5.43
CA LYS A 130 -8.96 -5.44 6.58
C LYS A 130 -7.64 -6.00 6.09
N ALA A 131 -6.57 -5.66 6.79
CA ALA A 131 -5.27 -6.28 6.63
C ALA A 131 -5.41 -7.77 6.97
N VAL A 132 -5.42 -8.62 5.95
CA VAL A 132 -5.34 -10.08 6.12
C VAL A 132 -3.90 -10.42 6.46
N ARG A 133 -3.69 -11.37 7.39
CA ARG A 133 -2.35 -11.93 7.63
C ARG A 133 -1.76 -12.39 6.28
N GLY A 134 -0.70 -11.71 5.82
CA GLY A 134 0.05 -12.09 4.63
C GLY A 134 -0.37 -11.47 3.29
N SER A 135 -1.31 -10.52 3.25
CA SER A 135 -1.59 -9.82 1.99
C SER A 135 -0.57 -8.69 1.75
N PRO A 136 0.24 -8.75 0.68
CA PRO A 136 1.17 -7.68 0.36
C PRO A 136 0.41 -6.39 0.09
N LYS A 137 0.88 -5.30 0.69
CA LYS A 137 0.36 -3.93 0.51
C LYS A 137 0.26 -3.63 -0.99
N THR A 138 -0.96 -3.62 -1.52
CA THR A 138 -1.22 -3.07 -2.85
C THR A 138 -1.09 -1.56 -2.71
N ALA A 139 0.10 -1.04 -3.03
CA ALA A 139 0.28 0.38 -3.26
C ALA A 139 -0.54 0.75 -4.50
N ILE A 140 -1.80 1.15 -4.30
CA ILE A 140 -2.53 1.86 -5.34
C ILE A 140 -1.98 3.27 -5.34
N ALA A 141 -1.00 3.46 -6.22
CA ALA A 141 -0.53 4.77 -6.62
C ALA A 141 -1.74 5.63 -6.97
N SER A 142 -1.86 6.77 -6.30
CA SER A 142 -2.67 7.90 -6.74
C SER A 142 -2.06 8.46 -8.02
N ALA A 143 -2.27 7.77 -9.14
CA ALA A 143 -2.02 8.27 -10.47
C ALA A 143 -3.34 8.86 -10.99
N GLN A 144 -3.65 10.10 -10.59
CA GLN A 144 -4.56 10.91 -11.39
C GLN A 144 -4.36 12.41 -11.16
N GLY A 145 -3.87 13.08 -12.20
CA GLY A 145 -4.17 14.48 -12.45
C GLY A 145 -2.97 15.40 -12.53
N ARG A 146 -2.38 15.50 -13.73
CA ARG A 146 -2.03 16.77 -14.40
C ARG A 146 -1.45 16.49 -15.79
N ASN A 147 -2.34 16.17 -16.74
CA ASN A 147 -2.11 16.51 -18.13
C ASN A 147 -2.93 17.78 -18.39
N ARG A 148 -2.26 18.93 -18.48
CA ARG A 148 -2.77 20.11 -19.17
C ARG A 148 -1.65 20.59 -20.09
N THR A 149 -1.80 20.24 -21.35
CA THR A 149 -1.20 20.89 -22.50
C THR A 149 -1.53 22.38 -22.44
N PHE A 150 -0.53 23.23 -22.22
CA PHE A 150 -0.63 24.65 -22.55
C PHE A 150 -0.30 24.79 -24.03
N GLY A 151 -1.33 25.08 -24.82
CA GLY A 151 -1.16 25.55 -26.19
C GLY A 151 -0.48 26.91 -26.16
N THR A 152 0.63 27.04 -26.88
CA THR A 152 1.27 28.30 -27.19
C THR A 152 0.37 29.08 -28.14
N HIS A 153 -0.23 30.16 -27.64
CA HIS A 153 -0.85 31.19 -28.47
C HIS A 153 0.26 32.09 -29.04
N ASN A 154 0.28 32.18 -30.36
CA ASN A 154 1.06 33.12 -31.15
C ASN A 154 0.14 34.31 -31.50
N PRO A 155 0.46 35.56 -31.17
CA PRO A 155 -0.17 36.70 -31.80
C PRO A 155 0.76 37.22 -32.90
N SER A 156 0.29 37.08 -34.15
CA SER A 156 0.72 37.89 -35.27
C SER A 156 0.17 39.32 -35.16
N TRP A 157 0.99 40.26 -35.67
CA TRP A 157 0.90 41.72 -35.72
C TRP A 157 1.58 42.46 -34.57
#